data_AF-A0A1M4M488-F1
#
_entry.id   AF-A0A1M4M488-F1
#
_cell.length_a   1.000
_cell.length_b   1.000
_cell.length_c   1.000
_cell.angle_alpha   90.00
_cell.angle_beta   90.00
_cell.angle_gamma   90.00
#
_symmetry.space_group_name_H-M   'P 1'
#
loop_
_entity.id
_entity.type
_entity.pdbx_description
1 polymer ?
#
loop_
_entity_poly.entity_id
_entity_poly.type
_entity_poly.pdbx_seq_one_letter_code
_entity_poly.pdbx_strand_id
1 'polypeptide(L)'
;MKKYFLILLVLVLFLTSCAPRGQNKPQLPNNQVQNNPEINTEEGGVGGEEIVQDDDIESDINYIDIDEDREITNTYINMAGEKKDITFQQNSMANSTNRFNSENLANNLSSIGAQMYATQIPDEIDVDIRYHNYDIPYDYLLITSDNVNIYENPTFDSAVLGKATQYSKIKLEARANINNANITQVWYLISWLENGETVYGYITGESGTPRRFRFDDMIDEIGRLEEALAQFPYGYISNYKNKNGSPPLKDGKAIDEFGIQAYQSAPAYYDPENLNEFRYFPDGMIVSILDEAEGHFKVRNLVYDGEFWIPKNFISFDDNLDRLEKAVVVDKINQNQALFENRNGRWTMISYTLATTGVPDNNKYETPTGSFKVLQKRDRFYFLDYSTGELGGYAPYGTRFSAGAYIHGIPVNFVKENGENVDPGMKEYLLTIGTTPRSAKCVRNYTSHAKFLYDWADLNDTAVIVID
;
A
#
# COMPACT_ATOMS: atom_id res chain seq x y z
N MET A 1 -57.47 -50.46 5.34
CA MET A 1 -57.07 -49.34 4.45
C MET A 1 -57.67 -48.05 5.00
N LYS A 2 -57.05 -46.93 4.66
CA LYS A 2 -56.91 -45.70 5.47
C LYS A 2 -58.19 -44.92 5.83
N LYS A 3 -58.00 -44.16 6.90
CA LYS A 3 -58.84 -43.21 7.63
C LYS A 3 -59.03 -41.83 6.94
N TYR A 4 -60.16 -41.20 7.30
CA TYR A 4 -60.48 -39.75 7.49
C TYR A 4 -60.28 -38.74 6.34
N PHE A 5 -61.34 -38.03 5.91
CA PHE A 5 -61.98 -36.80 6.46
C PHE A 5 -61.24 -35.53 6.04
N LEU A 6 -61.87 -34.77 5.15
CA LEU A 6 -61.49 -33.43 4.73
C LEU A 6 -62.54 -32.47 5.28
N ILE A 7 -62.24 -31.74 6.35
CA ILE A 7 -62.94 -30.48 6.67
C ILE A 7 -61.89 -29.47 7.13
N LEU A 8 -61.86 -28.37 6.38
CA LEU A 8 -61.12 -27.14 6.56
C LEU A 8 -61.63 -26.42 7.82
N LEU A 9 -60.73 -26.04 8.74
CA LEU A 9 -61.00 -25.00 9.72
C LEU A 9 -59.77 -24.12 9.89
N VAL A 10 -59.97 -22.84 9.58
CA VAL A 10 -59.05 -21.72 9.79
C VAL A 10 -58.86 -21.51 11.30
N LEU A 11 -57.60 -21.43 11.76
CA LEU A 11 -57.30 -20.85 13.06
C LEU A 11 -56.10 -19.91 12.94
N VAL A 12 -56.39 -18.62 13.09
CA VAL A 12 -55.45 -17.53 13.30
C VAL A 12 -54.88 -17.68 14.71
N LEU A 13 -53.55 -17.78 14.83
CA LEU A 13 -52.84 -17.66 16.10
C LEU A 13 -51.82 -16.54 15.99
N PHE A 14 -52.12 -15.45 16.70
CA PHE A 14 -51.16 -14.43 17.09
C PHE A 14 -50.06 -15.07 17.94
N LEU A 15 -48.82 -14.99 17.46
CA LEU A 15 -47.64 -15.15 18.31
C LEU A 15 -46.86 -13.84 18.29
N THR A 16 -46.99 -13.13 19.40
CA THR A 16 -46.10 -12.08 19.86
C THR A 16 -44.68 -12.64 19.97
N SER A 17 -43.77 -12.17 19.11
CA SER A 17 -42.34 -12.37 19.27
C SER A 17 -41.74 -11.07 19.79
N CYS A 18 -41.26 -11.12 21.03
CA CYS A 18 -40.35 -10.12 21.58
C CYS A 18 -39.08 -10.10 20.73
N ALA A 19 -38.81 -8.99 20.05
CA ALA A 19 -37.54 -8.75 19.39
C ALA A 19 -36.44 -8.53 20.45
N PRO A 20 -35.34 -9.29 20.45
CA PRO A 20 -34.13 -8.90 21.16
C PRO A 20 -33.54 -7.66 20.50
N ARG A 21 -33.04 -6.75 21.35
CA ARG A 21 -32.33 -5.51 21.01
C ARG A 21 -31.34 -5.69 19.87
N GLY A 22 -31.31 -4.67 19.01
CA GLY A 22 -30.48 -4.57 17.83
C GLY A 22 -29.00 -4.82 18.11
N GLN A 23 -28.47 -5.82 17.42
CA GLN A 23 -27.11 -5.77 16.93
C GLN A 23 -27.18 -5.06 15.57
N ASN A 24 -26.45 -3.95 15.44
CA ASN A 24 -26.17 -3.35 14.14
C ASN A 24 -25.50 -4.43 13.28
N LYS A 25 -26.20 -4.90 12.25
CA LYS A 25 -25.58 -5.69 11.19
C LYS A 25 -24.63 -4.76 10.44
N PRO A 26 -23.37 -5.16 10.17
CA PRO A 26 -22.54 -4.48 9.20
C PRO A 26 -23.33 -4.36 7.89
N GLN A 27 -23.41 -3.16 7.33
CA GLN A 27 -23.94 -2.99 5.98
C GLN A 27 -23.12 -3.85 5.03
N LEU A 28 -23.79 -4.73 4.29
CA LEU A 28 -23.18 -5.44 3.17
C LEU A 28 -22.69 -4.38 2.15
N PRO A 29 -21.41 -4.39 1.75
CA PRO A 29 -20.91 -3.41 0.79
C PRO A 29 -21.61 -3.61 -0.57
N ASN A 30 -22.05 -2.50 -1.13
CA ASN A 30 -22.79 -2.42 -2.39
C ASN A 30 -21.80 -2.68 -3.55
N ASN A 31 -21.67 -3.93 -4.00
CA ASN A 31 -20.64 -4.37 -4.96
C ASN A 31 -20.91 -3.90 -6.41
N GLN A 32 -20.72 -2.61 -6.67
CA GLN A 32 -20.23 -2.13 -7.97
C GLN A 32 -18.95 -1.33 -7.73
N VAL A 33 -17.79 -1.95 -8.02
CA VAL A 33 -16.50 -1.27 -7.98
C VAL A 33 -16.52 -0.17 -9.04
N GLN A 34 -16.47 1.08 -8.61
CA GLN A 34 -16.42 2.22 -9.52
C GLN A 34 -15.00 2.34 -10.08
N ASN A 35 -14.88 2.40 -11.41
CA ASN A 35 -13.63 2.83 -12.05
C ASN A 35 -13.41 4.30 -11.72
N ASN A 36 -12.21 4.66 -11.28
CA ASN A 36 -11.85 6.04 -10.90
C ASN A 36 -12.82 6.68 -9.90
N PRO A 37 -12.87 6.18 -8.65
CA PRO A 37 -13.77 6.75 -7.66
C PRO A 37 -13.43 8.22 -7.41
N GLU A 38 -14.45 9.08 -7.46
CA GLU A 38 -14.32 10.48 -7.05
C GLU A 38 -14.33 10.57 -5.51
N ILE A 39 -13.50 11.46 -4.96
CA ILE A 39 -13.46 11.72 -3.52
C ILE A 39 -14.03 13.09 -3.26
N ASN A 40 -15.02 13.17 -2.38
CA ASN A 40 -15.55 14.46 -1.96
C ASN A 40 -14.64 15.09 -0.90
N THR A 41 -13.74 15.96 -1.34
CA THR A 41 -12.82 16.68 -0.44
C THR A 41 -13.51 17.76 0.40
N GLU A 42 -14.75 18.12 0.07
CA GLU A 42 -15.57 19.10 0.80
C GLU A 42 -16.43 18.45 1.89
N GLU A 43 -16.53 17.11 1.91
CA GLU A 43 -17.29 16.37 2.92
C GLU A 43 -16.51 16.35 4.24
N GLY A 44 -16.75 17.37 5.06
CA GLY A 44 -16.25 17.55 6.42
C GLY A 44 -17.37 17.90 7.41
N GLY A 45 -17.05 18.05 8.69
CA GLY A 45 -18.05 18.23 9.75
C GLY A 45 -17.49 18.16 11.15
N VAL A 46 -18.31 17.84 12.14
CA VAL A 46 -17.86 17.65 13.53
C VAL A 46 -17.07 16.34 13.62
N GLY A 47 -15.84 16.39 14.13
CA GLY A 47 -14.95 15.24 14.25
C GLY A 47 -15.23 14.44 15.53
N GLY A 48 -15.60 13.17 15.38
CA GLY A 48 -15.56 12.20 16.48
C GLY A 48 -16.88 11.92 17.22
N GLU A 49 -18.04 12.34 16.73
CA GLU A 49 -19.33 12.00 17.38
C GLU A 49 -19.74 10.51 17.24
N GLU A 50 -19.14 9.76 16.31
CA GLU A 50 -19.48 8.35 16.02
C GLU A 50 -18.47 7.31 16.57
N ILE A 51 -17.57 7.66 17.48
CA ILE A 51 -16.68 6.64 18.08
C ILE A 51 -17.48 5.75 19.01
N VAL A 52 -17.81 4.54 18.54
CA VAL A 52 -18.68 3.61 19.27
C VAL A 52 -17.94 2.87 20.40
N GLN A 53 -16.62 2.60 20.26
CA GLN A 53 -15.77 1.93 21.28
C GLN A 53 -14.27 2.34 21.20
N ASP A 54 -13.56 2.39 22.34
CA ASP A 54 -12.11 2.70 22.41
C ASP A 54 -11.23 1.75 21.58
N ASP A 55 -11.68 0.50 21.37
CA ASP A 55 -10.99 -0.50 20.55
C ASP A 55 -10.96 -0.14 19.05
N ASP A 56 -11.73 0.86 18.61
CA ASP A 56 -11.74 1.33 17.23
C ASP A 56 -10.66 2.38 16.91
N ILE A 57 -9.92 2.86 17.92
CA ILE A 57 -8.87 3.86 17.75
C ILE A 57 -7.49 3.20 17.63
N GLU A 58 -6.73 3.61 16.61
CA GLU A 58 -5.34 3.20 16.41
C GLU A 58 -4.37 4.18 17.09
N SER A 59 -3.15 3.73 17.35
CA SER A 59 -2.05 4.65 17.65
C SER A 59 -1.79 5.57 16.46
N ASP A 60 -1.07 6.68 16.69
CA ASP A 60 -0.63 7.56 15.61
C ASP A 60 -0.01 6.76 14.45
N ILE A 61 -0.56 6.98 13.25
CA ILE A 61 -0.22 6.29 12.01
C ILE A 61 0.80 7.05 11.17
N ASN A 62 1.15 8.28 11.57
CA ASN A 62 2.12 9.13 10.90
C ASN A 62 3.49 9.01 11.59
N TYR A 63 4.54 8.71 10.82
CA TYR A 63 5.91 8.83 11.33
C TYR A 63 6.37 10.27 11.18
N ILE A 64 6.25 10.79 9.96
CA ILE A 64 6.37 12.22 9.67
C ILE A 64 4.98 12.84 9.73
N ASP A 65 4.88 13.99 10.38
CA ASP A 65 3.63 14.73 10.52
C ASP A 65 3.01 14.97 9.14
N ILE A 66 1.73 14.67 9.02
CA ILE A 66 0.98 14.84 7.78
C ILE A 66 0.91 16.32 7.37
N ASP A 67 0.99 17.25 8.30
CA ASP A 67 0.98 18.68 8.00
C ASP A 67 2.30 19.14 7.35
N GLU A 68 3.44 18.48 7.65
CA GLU A 68 4.70 18.69 6.91
C GLU A 68 4.55 18.23 5.45
N ASP A 69 3.98 17.05 5.24
CA ASP A 69 3.70 16.53 3.89
C ASP A 69 2.79 17.47 3.09
N ARG A 70 1.81 18.07 3.77
CA ARG A 70 0.89 19.06 3.18
C ARG A 70 1.60 20.36 2.86
N GLU A 71 2.49 20.87 3.72
CA GLU A 71 3.26 22.08 3.45
C GLU A 71 4.17 21.89 2.22
N ILE A 72 4.87 20.76 2.13
CA ILE A 72 5.69 20.39 0.97
C ILE A 72 4.82 20.35 -0.29
N THR A 73 3.67 19.68 -0.21
CA THR A 73 2.74 19.53 -1.33
C THR A 73 2.19 20.89 -1.79
N ASN A 74 1.75 21.74 -0.86
CA ASN A 74 1.20 23.06 -1.15
C ASN A 74 2.26 23.98 -1.75
N THR A 75 3.47 23.97 -1.19
CA THR A 75 4.61 24.73 -1.71
C THR A 75 4.89 24.34 -3.15
N TYR A 76 5.00 23.04 -3.42
CA TYR A 76 5.19 22.52 -4.77
C TYR A 76 4.04 22.90 -5.72
N ILE A 77 2.79 22.82 -5.25
CA ILE A 77 1.63 23.15 -6.07
C ILE A 77 1.62 24.64 -6.44
N ASN A 78 2.05 25.51 -5.53
CA ASN A 78 2.07 26.97 -5.69
C ASN A 78 3.29 27.49 -6.46
N MET A 79 4.29 26.66 -6.75
CA MET A 79 5.40 27.04 -7.62
C MET A 79 4.87 27.32 -9.04
N ALA A 80 4.99 28.58 -9.48
CA ALA A 80 4.59 29.02 -10.81
C ALA A 80 5.59 28.51 -11.87
N GLY A 81 5.22 27.46 -12.61
CA GLY A 81 6.03 26.89 -13.70
C GLY A 81 5.60 25.46 -14.03
N GLU A 82 5.81 25.02 -15.27
CA GLU A 82 5.45 23.68 -15.75
C GLU A 82 6.09 22.59 -14.87
N LYS A 83 5.25 21.90 -14.09
CA LYS A 83 5.67 20.85 -13.16
C LYS A 83 6.16 19.65 -13.96
N LYS A 84 7.46 19.40 -13.91
CA LYS A 84 8.09 18.21 -14.49
C LYS A 84 7.92 17.06 -13.51
N ASP A 85 6.69 16.63 -13.32
CA ASP A 85 6.31 15.50 -12.46
C ASP A 85 5.14 14.74 -13.08
N ILE A 86 5.26 13.41 -13.13
CA ILE A 86 4.31 12.49 -13.76
C ILE A 86 2.87 12.71 -13.29
N THR A 87 2.67 13.09 -12.03
CA THR A 87 1.34 13.29 -11.43
C THR A 87 0.67 14.59 -11.87
N PHE A 88 1.41 15.51 -12.50
CA PHE A 88 0.93 16.82 -12.95
C PHE A 88 0.99 17.02 -14.48
N GLN A 89 1.40 16.00 -15.24
CA GLN A 89 1.63 16.10 -16.69
C GLN A 89 0.35 16.17 -17.55
N GLN A 90 -0.85 15.97 -16.98
CA GLN A 90 -2.13 15.94 -17.72
C GLN A 90 -2.66 17.30 -18.23
N ASN A 91 -2.06 18.45 -17.86
CA ASN A 91 -2.62 19.77 -18.17
C ASN A 91 -2.18 20.41 -19.50
N SER A 92 -1.50 19.69 -20.40
CA SER A 92 -0.96 20.28 -21.62
C SER A 92 -1.75 19.86 -22.88
N MET A 93 -2.95 20.46 -23.07
CA MET A 93 -3.66 20.39 -24.37
C MET A 93 -2.94 21.26 -25.42
N ALA A 94 -2.72 20.65 -26.59
CA ALA A 94 -1.75 21.01 -27.61
C ALA A 94 -1.90 22.37 -28.32
N ASN A 95 -0.77 22.89 -28.79
CA ASN A 95 -0.64 23.58 -30.09
C ASN A 95 0.81 23.52 -30.63
N SER A 96 0.97 22.95 -31.84
CA SER A 96 2.12 23.02 -32.79
C SER A 96 3.48 22.40 -32.37
N THR A 97 3.82 21.23 -32.92
CA THR A 97 4.75 20.98 -34.04
C THR A 97 6.20 21.45 -33.83
N ASN A 98 6.94 20.74 -32.98
CA ASN A 98 8.35 20.41 -33.27
C ASN A 98 8.61 18.95 -32.90
N ARG A 99 8.43 18.05 -33.87
CA ARG A 99 8.81 16.64 -33.72
C ARG A 99 10.31 16.54 -33.41
N PHE A 100 10.62 16.25 -32.15
CA PHE A 100 11.95 15.82 -31.73
C PHE A 100 12.30 14.52 -32.48
N ASN A 101 13.51 14.46 -33.05
CA ASN A 101 13.92 13.37 -33.92
C ASN A 101 14.37 12.15 -33.09
N SER A 102 13.45 11.21 -32.85
CA SER A 102 13.69 9.98 -32.09
C SER A 102 14.82 9.10 -32.64
N GLU A 103 15.09 9.17 -33.96
CA GLU A 103 16.22 8.47 -34.58
C GLU A 103 17.57 9.03 -34.14
N ASN A 104 17.68 10.36 -33.96
CA ASN A 104 18.91 10.98 -33.44
C ASN A 104 19.14 10.62 -31.97
N LEU A 105 18.07 10.54 -31.17
CA LEU A 105 18.16 10.14 -29.76
C LEU A 105 18.64 8.69 -29.62
N ALA A 106 18.07 7.76 -30.38
CA ALA A 106 18.47 6.36 -30.37
C ALA A 106 19.93 6.17 -30.83
N ASN A 107 20.35 6.88 -31.89
CA ASN A 107 21.73 6.85 -32.37
C ASN A 107 22.71 7.44 -31.34
N ASN A 108 22.35 8.57 -30.71
CA ASN A 108 23.15 9.20 -29.65
C ASN A 108 23.27 8.27 -28.43
N LEU A 109 22.16 7.71 -27.95
CA LEU A 109 22.12 6.76 -26.82
C LEU A 109 22.99 5.52 -27.07
N SER A 110 22.94 4.99 -28.30
CA SER A 110 23.78 3.84 -28.69
C SER A 110 25.27 4.21 -28.71
N SER A 111 25.62 5.40 -29.20
CA SER A 111 27.02 5.85 -29.28
C SER A 111 27.66 6.13 -27.91
N ILE A 112 26.87 6.47 -26.89
CA ILE A 112 27.35 6.71 -25.51
C ILE A 112 27.22 5.47 -24.61
N GLY A 113 26.83 4.31 -25.17
CA GLY A 113 26.68 3.07 -24.40
C GLY A 113 25.60 3.15 -23.32
N ALA A 114 24.49 3.84 -23.60
CA ALA A 114 23.41 4.00 -22.63
C ALA A 114 22.69 2.66 -22.38
N GLN A 115 22.35 2.41 -21.12
CA GLN A 115 21.46 1.34 -20.69
C GLN A 115 20.04 1.89 -20.59
N MET A 116 19.12 1.32 -21.36
CA MET A 116 17.71 1.71 -21.36
C MET A 116 16.96 1.20 -20.12
N TYR A 117 16.02 2.01 -19.64
CA TYR A 117 14.97 1.58 -18.73
C TYR A 117 13.72 1.31 -19.56
N ALA A 118 13.25 0.07 -19.52
CA ALA A 118 12.16 -0.40 -20.38
C ALA A 118 11.39 -1.54 -19.71
N THR A 119 10.95 -1.31 -18.46
CA THR A 119 10.13 -2.26 -17.72
C THR A 119 8.92 -2.66 -18.56
N GLN A 120 8.71 -3.96 -18.70
CA GLN A 120 7.57 -4.55 -19.40
C GLN A 120 6.72 -5.34 -18.40
N ILE A 121 5.43 -5.45 -18.71
CA ILE A 121 4.55 -6.39 -18.01
C ILE A 121 4.89 -7.80 -18.52
N PRO A 122 5.17 -8.78 -17.66
CA PRO A 122 5.38 -10.17 -18.06
C PRO A 122 4.20 -10.73 -18.87
N ASP A 123 4.49 -11.55 -19.90
CA ASP A 123 3.48 -12.12 -20.81
C ASP A 123 2.41 -12.97 -20.10
N GLU A 124 2.74 -13.51 -18.94
CA GLU A 124 1.83 -14.29 -18.09
C GLU A 124 0.73 -13.44 -17.43
N ILE A 125 0.94 -12.13 -17.28
CA ILE A 125 0.01 -11.20 -16.67
C ILE A 125 -0.92 -10.62 -17.75
N ASP A 126 -2.22 -10.86 -17.61
CA ASP A 126 -3.22 -10.13 -18.39
C ASP A 126 -3.37 -8.69 -17.86
N VAL A 127 -3.88 -7.77 -18.67
CA VAL A 127 -4.02 -6.35 -18.27
C VAL A 127 -5.45 -5.88 -18.50
N ASP A 128 -6.09 -5.39 -17.43
CA ASP A 128 -7.40 -4.74 -17.43
C ASP A 128 -7.38 -3.64 -16.37
N ILE A 129 -6.61 -2.58 -16.64
CA ILE A 129 -6.50 -1.44 -15.72
C ILE A 129 -7.85 -0.75 -15.58
N ARG A 130 -8.29 -0.55 -14.34
CA ARG A 130 -9.58 0.09 -13.98
C ARG A 130 -9.44 1.37 -13.17
N TYR A 131 -8.20 1.71 -12.80
CA TYR A 131 -7.84 2.95 -12.12
C TYR A 131 -6.86 3.74 -12.98
N HIS A 132 -7.24 4.95 -13.35
CA HIS A 132 -6.56 5.83 -14.32
C HIS A 132 -6.46 7.28 -13.82
N ASN A 133 -6.68 7.54 -12.52
CA ASN A 133 -6.59 8.91 -11.99
C ASN A 133 -5.17 9.48 -12.09
N TYR A 134 -4.14 8.62 -12.14
CA TYR A 134 -2.75 9.02 -12.29
C TYR A 134 -2.05 8.14 -13.33
N ASP A 135 -1.50 8.76 -14.36
CA ASP A 135 -0.70 8.10 -15.39
C ASP A 135 0.76 8.01 -14.95
N ILE A 136 1.12 6.90 -14.31
CA ILE A 136 2.47 6.67 -13.78
C ILE A 136 3.27 5.81 -14.77
N PRO A 137 4.45 6.25 -15.25
CA PRO A 137 5.34 5.40 -16.04
C PRO A 137 5.95 4.31 -15.16
N TYR A 138 6.28 3.16 -15.77
CA TYR A 138 6.86 2.04 -15.02
C TYR A 138 8.26 2.30 -14.51
N ASP A 139 9.03 3.12 -15.20
CA ASP A 139 10.37 3.56 -14.81
C ASP A 139 10.37 5.08 -14.62
N TYR A 140 10.82 5.53 -13.46
CA TYR A 140 10.89 6.96 -13.14
C TYR A 140 12.11 7.27 -12.26
N LEU A 141 12.57 8.51 -12.37
CA LEU A 141 13.59 9.08 -11.52
C LEU A 141 12.89 9.86 -10.41
N LEU A 142 13.07 9.42 -9.16
CA LEU A 142 12.70 10.21 -7.99
C LEU A 142 13.80 11.24 -7.74
N ILE A 143 13.46 12.53 -7.90
CA ILE A 143 14.39 13.62 -7.66
C ILE A 143 14.59 13.79 -6.15
N THR A 144 15.84 13.76 -5.69
CA THR A 144 16.20 13.81 -4.26
C THR A 144 16.81 15.14 -3.86
N SER A 145 17.20 15.98 -4.82
CA SER A 145 17.78 17.31 -4.63
C SER A 145 16.86 18.40 -5.17
N ASP A 146 16.92 19.60 -4.59
CA ASP A 146 16.14 20.72 -5.09
C ASP A 146 16.89 21.55 -6.15
N ASN A 147 16.15 22.24 -7.01
CA ASN A 147 16.66 23.15 -8.05
C ASN A 147 17.68 22.51 -9.02
N VAL A 148 17.49 21.23 -9.35
CA VAL A 148 18.40 20.50 -10.23
C VAL A 148 18.23 20.92 -11.68
N ASN A 149 19.30 21.31 -12.35
CA ASN A 149 19.27 21.64 -13.77
C ASN A 149 19.04 20.39 -14.64
N ILE A 150 18.16 20.53 -15.63
CA ILE A 150 17.96 19.58 -16.72
C ILE A 150 18.63 20.15 -17.97
N TYR A 151 19.52 19.39 -18.57
CA TYR A 151 20.37 19.81 -19.67
C TYR A 151 19.92 19.23 -21.01
N GLU A 152 20.17 19.94 -22.10
CA GLU A 152 19.89 19.46 -23.46
C GLU A 152 20.81 18.30 -23.87
N ASN A 153 22.07 18.34 -23.43
CA ASN A 153 23.04 17.28 -23.63
C ASN A 153 23.68 16.91 -22.28
N PRO A 154 24.27 15.70 -22.14
CA PRO A 154 24.86 15.27 -20.88
C PRO A 154 26.25 15.89 -20.62
N THR A 155 26.28 17.22 -20.62
CA THR A 155 27.43 18.07 -20.33
C THR A 155 26.94 19.38 -19.72
N PHE A 156 27.71 19.91 -18.76
CA PHE A 156 27.42 21.17 -18.08
C PHE A 156 27.52 22.39 -18.99
N ASP A 157 28.16 22.28 -20.16
CA ASP A 157 28.29 23.36 -21.14
C ASP A 157 27.05 23.49 -22.05
N SER A 158 26.09 22.56 -21.96
CA SER A 158 24.89 22.57 -22.79
C SER A 158 23.78 23.46 -22.22
N ALA A 159 22.80 23.79 -23.06
CA ALA A 159 21.66 24.61 -22.65
C ALA A 159 20.86 23.92 -21.54
N VAL A 160 20.40 24.72 -20.56
CA VAL A 160 19.49 24.26 -19.50
C VAL A 160 18.05 24.36 -20.00
N LEU A 161 17.38 23.22 -20.12
CA LEU A 161 15.98 23.08 -20.55
C LEU A 161 14.99 23.36 -19.41
N GLY A 162 15.46 23.46 -18.18
CA GLY A 162 14.69 23.85 -17.01
C GLY A 162 15.22 23.20 -15.75
N LYS A 163 14.40 23.14 -14.70
CA LYS A 163 14.79 22.58 -13.41
C LYS A 163 13.81 21.52 -12.93
N ALA A 164 14.34 20.53 -12.23
CA ALA A 164 13.60 19.57 -11.44
C ALA A 164 13.67 19.96 -9.95
N THR A 165 12.58 19.71 -9.24
CA THR A 165 12.43 20.00 -7.81
C THR A 165 12.39 18.71 -7.03
N GLN A 166 12.86 18.73 -5.78
CA GLN A 166 12.85 17.58 -4.90
C GLN A 166 11.46 16.92 -4.84
N TYR A 167 11.44 15.59 -4.76
CA TYR A 167 10.25 14.72 -4.78
C TYR A 167 9.50 14.63 -6.11
N SER A 168 9.91 15.39 -7.12
CA SER A 168 9.38 15.19 -8.46
C SER A 168 9.69 13.77 -8.93
N LYS A 169 8.71 13.07 -9.49
CA LYS A 169 8.95 11.82 -10.23
C LYS A 169 8.90 12.14 -11.71
N ILE A 170 9.97 11.86 -12.44
CA ILE A 170 10.09 12.13 -13.87
C ILE A 170 10.29 10.82 -14.61
N LYS A 171 9.67 10.63 -15.78
CA LYS A 171 9.87 9.41 -16.56
C LYS A 171 11.35 9.21 -16.86
N LEU A 172 11.84 8.00 -16.60
CA LEU A 172 13.24 7.63 -16.78
C LEU A 172 13.37 6.76 -18.03
N GLU A 173 14.19 7.20 -18.99
CA GLU A 173 14.34 6.53 -20.27
C GLU A 173 15.65 5.72 -20.32
N ALA A 174 16.76 6.28 -19.81
CA ALA A 174 18.07 5.63 -19.90
C ALA A 174 19.06 6.12 -18.83
N ARG A 175 20.14 5.36 -18.63
CA ARG A 175 21.36 5.80 -17.93
C ARG A 175 22.58 5.65 -18.82
N ALA A 176 23.53 6.58 -18.72
CA ALA A 176 24.82 6.49 -19.39
C ALA A 176 25.96 6.90 -18.45
N ASN A 177 27.13 6.26 -18.61
CA ASN A 177 28.36 6.69 -17.94
C ASN A 177 29.16 7.54 -18.93
N ILE A 178 29.34 8.82 -18.64
CA ILE A 178 29.89 9.79 -19.59
C ILE A 178 31.20 10.34 -19.05
N ASN A 179 32.21 10.33 -19.94
CA ASN A 179 33.56 10.77 -19.63
C ASN A 179 33.76 12.21 -20.08
N ASN A 180 33.78 13.14 -19.13
CA ASN A 180 34.07 14.55 -19.37
C ASN A 180 35.38 14.93 -18.68
N ALA A 181 36.42 15.25 -19.48
CA ALA A 181 37.71 15.78 -19.00
C ALA A 181 38.33 15.04 -17.78
N ASN A 182 38.40 13.71 -17.86
CA ASN A 182 38.93 12.77 -16.84
C ASN A 182 38.01 12.42 -15.66
N ILE A 183 36.75 12.85 -15.68
CA ILE A 183 35.73 12.41 -14.72
C ILE A 183 34.68 11.59 -15.47
N THR A 184 34.46 10.35 -15.02
CA THR A 184 33.31 9.53 -15.43
C THR A 184 32.15 9.82 -14.50
N GLN A 185 31.03 10.31 -15.03
CA GLN A 185 29.82 10.57 -14.25
C GLN A 185 28.61 9.88 -14.86
N VAL A 186 27.69 9.42 -13.99
CA VAL A 186 26.39 8.91 -14.41
C VAL A 186 25.51 10.08 -14.85
N TRP A 187 24.84 9.92 -15.97
CA TRP A 187 23.76 10.78 -16.43
C TRP A 187 22.51 9.94 -16.71
N TYR A 188 21.36 10.48 -16.35
CA TYR A 188 20.06 9.92 -16.70
C TYR A 188 19.45 10.71 -17.85
N LEU A 189 18.88 10.00 -18.82
CA LEU A 189 17.96 10.56 -19.79
C LEU A 189 16.55 10.46 -19.21
N ILE A 190 15.89 11.60 -19.09
CA ILE A 190 14.53 11.73 -18.59
C ILE A 190 13.63 12.34 -19.66
N SER A 191 12.33 12.12 -19.52
CA SER A 191 11.32 12.75 -20.37
C SER A 191 10.11 13.25 -19.58
N TRP A 192 9.46 14.28 -20.12
CA TRP A 192 8.21 14.84 -19.57
C TRP A 192 7.36 15.38 -20.72
N LEU A 193 6.08 15.65 -20.42
CA LEU A 193 5.19 16.34 -21.35
C LEU A 193 5.24 17.86 -21.14
N GLU A 194 5.42 18.58 -22.24
CA GLU A 194 5.40 20.04 -22.30
C GLU A 194 4.56 20.45 -23.50
N ASN A 195 3.46 21.17 -23.27
CA ASN A 195 2.51 21.58 -24.32
C ASN A 195 1.98 20.40 -25.20
N GLY A 196 1.85 19.21 -24.60
CA GLY A 196 1.39 17.99 -25.25
C GLY A 196 2.47 17.25 -26.06
N GLU A 197 3.70 17.75 -26.07
CA GLU A 197 4.84 17.11 -26.74
C GLU A 197 5.80 16.50 -25.69
N THR A 198 6.37 15.34 -26.01
CA THR A 198 7.40 14.73 -25.18
C THR A 198 8.72 15.48 -25.37
N VAL A 199 9.22 16.05 -24.29
CA VAL A 199 10.54 16.68 -24.21
C VAL A 199 11.50 15.74 -23.50
N TYR A 200 12.76 15.73 -23.95
CA TYR A 200 13.83 14.93 -23.38
C TYR A 200 14.90 15.85 -22.79
N GLY A 201 15.54 15.38 -21.72
CA GLY A 201 16.66 16.08 -21.12
C GLY A 201 17.55 15.16 -20.31
N TYR A 202 18.73 15.66 -19.97
CA TYR A 202 19.75 14.94 -19.22
C TYR A 202 19.90 15.54 -17.83
N ILE A 203 20.02 14.67 -16.83
CA ILE A 203 20.19 15.05 -15.43
C ILE A 203 21.31 14.21 -14.81
N THR A 204 22.07 14.78 -13.88
CA THR A 204 23.21 14.07 -13.28
C THR A 204 22.72 12.95 -12.36
N GLY A 205 23.52 11.88 -12.25
CA GLY A 205 23.14 10.69 -11.50
C GLY A 205 22.97 10.89 -9.99
N GLU A 206 23.59 11.92 -9.42
CA GLU A 206 23.47 12.29 -8.00
C GLU A 206 22.16 13.02 -7.67
N SER A 207 21.41 13.44 -8.68
CA SER A 207 20.23 14.28 -8.51
C SER A 207 18.97 13.51 -8.12
N GLY A 208 19.00 12.19 -8.24
CA GLY A 208 17.83 11.36 -7.98
C GLY A 208 18.12 9.86 -7.99
N THR A 209 17.11 9.11 -7.58
CA THR A 209 17.16 7.66 -7.44
C THR A 209 16.21 7.03 -8.46
N PRO A 210 16.70 6.12 -9.34
CA PRO A 210 15.84 5.33 -10.20
C PRO A 210 14.86 4.48 -9.41
N ARG A 211 13.63 4.40 -9.87
CA ARG A 211 12.54 3.61 -9.32
C ARG A 211 11.84 2.87 -10.46
N ARG A 212 11.31 1.69 -10.16
CA ARG A 212 10.54 0.90 -11.11
C ARG A 212 9.42 0.11 -10.47
N PHE A 213 8.44 -0.29 -11.26
CA PHE A 213 7.53 -1.38 -10.91
C PHE A 213 8.21 -2.72 -11.22
N ARG A 214 8.18 -3.66 -10.27
CA ARG A 214 8.80 -4.99 -10.40
C ARG A 214 7.73 -6.04 -10.62
N PHE A 215 7.02 -5.95 -11.74
CA PHE A 215 5.86 -6.82 -12.01
C PHE A 215 6.23 -8.31 -12.07
N ASP A 216 7.47 -8.62 -12.46
CA ASP A 216 8.11 -9.93 -12.38
C ASP A 216 8.17 -10.43 -10.93
N ASP A 217 8.79 -9.65 -10.03
CA ASP A 217 8.87 -10.04 -8.62
C ASP A 217 7.47 -10.15 -7.99
N MET A 218 6.54 -9.26 -8.37
CA MET A 218 5.18 -9.24 -7.84
C MET A 218 4.40 -10.51 -8.21
N ILE A 219 4.47 -10.94 -9.47
CA ILE A 219 3.74 -12.15 -9.92
C ILE A 219 4.38 -13.43 -9.36
N ASP A 220 5.72 -13.47 -9.24
CA ASP A 220 6.44 -14.58 -8.64
C ASP A 220 6.00 -14.80 -7.18
N GLU A 221 5.86 -13.73 -6.39
CA GLU A 221 5.42 -13.82 -5.00
C GLU A 221 3.95 -14.23 -4.86
N ILE A 222 3.08 -13.82 -5.79
CA ILE A 222 1.71 -14.34 -5.86
C ILE A 222 1.72 -15.85 -6.14
N GLY A 223 2.52 -16.30 -7.11
CA GLY A 223 2.64 -17.72 -7.45
C GLY A 223 3.16 -18.57 -6.30
N ARG A 224 4.14 -18.06 -5.54
CA ARG A 224 4.63 -18.70 -4.31
C ARG A 224 3.54 -18.89 -3.26
N LEU A 225 2.68 -17.88 -3.09
CA LEU A 225 1.54 -17.99 -2.18
C LEU A 225 0.50 -18.98 -2.70
N GLU A 226 0.16 -18.96 -3.99
CA GLU A 226 -0.74 -19.97 -4.58
C GLU A 226 -0.23 -21.40 -4.36
N GLU A 227 1.06 -21.65 -4.60
CA GLU A 227 1.66 -22.97 -4.39
C GLU A 227 1.58 -23.40 -2.92
N ALA A 228 1.91 -22.50 -1.98
CA ALA A 228 1.87 -22.80 -0.56
C ALA A 228 0.44 -23.12 -0.06
N LEU A 229 -0.55 -22.36 -0.52
CA LEU A 229 -1.97 -22.56 -0.17
C LEU A 229 -2.54 -23.85 -0.80
N ALA A 230 -2.03 -24.28 -1.95
CA ALA A 230 -2.42 -25.53 -2.59
C ALA A 230 -1.78 -26.76 -1.93
N GLN A 231 -0.58 -26.60 -1.36
CA GLN A 231 0.21 -27.71 -0.83
C GLN A 231 -0.15 -28.07 0.62
N PHE A 232 -0.52 -27.09 1.45
CA PHE A 232 -0.73 -27.28 2.89
C PHE A 232 -2.04 -26.66 3.36
N PRO A 233 -2.67 -27.22 4.42
CA PRO A 233 -3.64 -26.46 5.20
C PRO A 233 -2.99 -25.16 5.69
N TYR A 234 -3.77 -24.09 5.79
CA TYR A 234 -3.25 -22.80 6.20
C TYR A 234 -4.20 -22.11 7.17
N GLY A 235 -3.62 -21.24 7.99
CA GLY A 235 -4.33 -20.31 8.85
C GLY A 235 -3.63 -18.96 8.80
N TYR A 236 -4.04 -18.04 9.67
CA TYR A 236 -3.33 -16.78 9.85
C TYR A 236 -3.15 -16.46 11.32
N ILE A 237 -2.11 -15.69 11.62
CA ILE A 237 -1.87 -15.21 12.97
C ILE A 237 -2.99 -14.25 13.36
N SER A 238 -3.65 -14.51 14.49
CA SER A 238 -4.68 -13.67 15.03
C SER A 238 -4.27 -13.21 16.42
N ASN A 239 -3.81 -11.96 16.54
CA ASN A 239 -3.52 -11.37 17.84
C ASN A 239 -3.67 -9.84 17.87
N TYR A 240 -4.44 -9.24 16.97
CA TYR A 240 -4.76 -7.81 17.02
C TYR A 240 -5.09 -7.34 18.46
N LYS A 241 -4.39 -6.29 18.91
CA LYS A 241 -4.44 -5.74 20.27
C LYS A 241 -4.31 -6.78 21.42
N ASN A 242 -3.51 -7.84 21.21
CA ASN A 242 -3.32 -8.96 22.16
C ASN A 242 -4.60 -9.71 22.54
N LYS A 243 -5.62 -9.71 21.68
CA LYS A 243 -6.91 -10.37 21.97
C LYS A 243 -6.78 -11.86 22.32
N ASN A 244 -5.74 -12.53 21.81
CA ASN A 244 -5.48 -13.95 22.03
C ASN A 244 -4.35 -14.20 23.01
N GLY A 245 -3.85 -13.16 23.69
CA GLY A 245 -2.82 -13.25 24.73
C GLY A 245 -1.64 -12.34 24.47
N SER A 246 -0.95 -11.95 25.54
CA SER A 246 0.31 -11.22 25.45
C SER A 246 1.48 -12.19 25.21
N PRO A 247 2.25 -12.05 24.13
CA PRO A 247 3.44 -12.87 23.93
C PRO A 247 4.51 -12.65 25.01
N PRO A 248 5.37 -13.65 25.28
CA PRO A 248 6.55 -13.46 26.14
C PRO A 248 7.48 -12.40 25.55
N LEU A 249 8.25 -11.71 26.40
CA LEU A 249 9.26 -10.74 25.97
C LEU A 249 10.55 -11.46 25.53
N LYS A 250 11.20 -10.97 24.48
CA LYS A 250 12.50 -11.48 24.00
C LYS A 250 13.60 -10.73 24.73
N ASP A 251 14.36 -11.41 25.58
CA ASP A 251 15.42 -10.80 26.42
C ASP A 251 14.96 -9.56 27.23
N GLY A 252 13.71 -9.60 27.71
CA GLY A 252 13.08 -8.50 28.43
C GLY A 252 12.63 -7.33 27.55
N LYS A 253 12.72 -7.45 26.22
CA LYS A 253 12.29 -6.44 25.24
C LYS A 253 10.98 -6.86 24.55
N ALA A 254 10.18 -5.86 24.20
CA ALA A 254 8.91 -6.03 23.47
C ALA A 254 9.08 -6.01 21.94
N ILE A 255 10.31 -6.23 21.46
CA ILE A 255 10.68 -6.28 20.04
C ILE A 255 11.76 -7.35 19.88
N ASP A 256 11.71 -8.12 18.79
CA ASP A 256 12.73 -9.11 18.46
C ASP A 256 13.89 -8.50 17.65
N GLU A 257 14.91 -9.30 17.35
CA GLU A 257 16.07 -8.91 16.55
C GLU A 257 15.73 -8.55 15.09
N PHE A 258 14.52 -8.83 14.63
CA PHE A 258 14.02 -8.55 13.28
C PHE A 258 13.12 -7.30 13.24
N GLY A 259 12.97 -6.58 14.36
CA GLY A 259 12.16 -5.37 14.44
C GLY A 259 10.65 -5.64 14.59
N ILE A 260 10.23 -6.89 14.81
CA ILE A 260 8.82 -7.24 14.99
C ILE A 260 8.45 -7.14 16.47
N GLN A 261 7.29 -6.56 16.77
CA GLN A 261 6.86 -6.32 18.14
C GLN A 261 6.18 -7.53 18.76
N ALA A 262 6.30 -7.65 20.09
CA ALA A 262 5.49 -8.57 20.87
C ALA A 262 4.00 -8.19 20.82
N TYR A 263 3.69 -6.90 20.94
CA TYR A 263 2.32 -6.42 20.88
C TYR A 263 1.73 -6.71 19.49
N GLN A 264 0.60 -7.41 19.48
CA GLN A 264 -0.12 -7.83 18.28
C GLN A 264 0.59 -8.89 17.40
N SER A 265 1.43 -9.72 18.01
CA SER A 265 2.10 -10.82 17.32
C SER A 265 1.91 -12.14 18.07
N ALA A 266 2.35 -13.24 17.49
CA ALA A 266 2.48 -14.54 18.14
C ALA A 266 3.96 -14.86 18.38
N PRO A 267 4.32 -15.53 19.49
CA PRO A 267 5.64 -16.14 19.62
C PRO A 267 5.73 -17.37 18.70
N ALA A 268 6.76 -17.42 17.87
CA ALA A 268 7.07 -18.52 16.97
C ALA A 268 8.39 -19.17 17.39
N TYR A 269 8.27 -20.29 18.10
CA TYR A 269 9.39 -21.02 18.71
C TYR A 269 10.10 -21.88 17.68
N TYR A 270 11.43 -21.91 17.71
CA TYR A 270 12.21 -22.85 16.88
C TYR A 270 12.07 -24.29 17.37
N ASP A 271 11.89 -24.46 18.68
CA ASP A 271 11.72 -25.74 19.37
C ASP A 271 10.71 -25.55 20.51
N PRO A 272 9.60 -26.32 20.57
CA PRO A 272 8.58 -26.17 21.60
C PRO A 272 9.09 -26.56 22.99
N GLU A 273 10.21 -27.29 23.09
CA GLU A 273 10.86 -27.61 24.37
C GLU A 273 11.79 -26.48 24.85
N ASN A 274 12.16 -25.53 23.98
CA ASN A 274 12.97 -24.36 24.31
C ASN A 274 12.22 -23.05 24.05
N LEU A 275 11.33 -22.69 24.98
CA LEU A 275 10.50 -21.49 24.89
C LEU A 275 11.26 -20.16 25.05
N ASN A 276 12.58 -20.18 25.28
CA ASN A 276 13.39 -18.96 25.33
C ASN A 276 13.84 -18.51 23.93
N GLU A 277 13.83 -19.42 22.95
CA GLU A 277 14.25 -19.14 21.58
C GLU A 277 13.06 -19.10 20.64
N PHE A 278 12.66 -17.89 20.30
CA PHE A 278 11.59 -17.59 19.36
C PHE A 278 11.84 -16.28 18.64
N ARG A 279 11.04 -16.05 17.60
CA ARG A 279 10.82 -14.76 16.93
C ARG A 279 9.33 -14.43 16.92
N TYR A 280 8.95 -13.21 16.57
CA TYR A 280 7.54 -12.84 16.48
C TYR A 280 7.00 -12.98 15.05
N PHE A 281 5.78 -13.52 14.95
CA PHE A 281 5.00 -13.48 13.72
C PHE A 281 3.84 -12.48 13.90
N PRO A 282 3.74 -11.43 13.08
CA PRO A 282 2.71 -10.40 13.24
C PRO A 282 1.30 -10.91 12.92
N ASP A 283 0.29 -10.31 13.56
CA ASP A 283 -1.14 -10.48 13.23
C ASP A 283 -1.39 -10.36 11.72
N GLY A 284 -2.29 -11.18 11.19
CA GLY A 284 -2.63 -11.26 9.77
C GLY A 284 -1.73 -12.11 8.90
N MET A 285 -0.51 -12.43 9.36
CA MET A 285 0.44 -13.24 8.59
C MET A 285 -0.14 -14.62 8.30
N ILE A 286 -0.16 -15.01 7.02
CA ILE A 286 -0.60 -16.32 6.57
C ILE A 286 0.51 -17.33 6.86
N VAL A 287 0.13 -18.50 7.39
CA VAL A 287 1.04 -19.59 7.72
C VAL A 287 0.51 -20.92 7.20
N SER A 288 1.39 -21.74 6.64
CA SER A 288 1.10 -23.13 6.29
C SER A 288 1.25 -24.00 7.54
N ILE A 289 0.28 -24.88 7.78
CA ILE A 289 0.28 -25.85 8.88
C ILE A 289 0.93 -27.15 8.41
N LEU A 290 2.04 -27.52 9.05
CA LEU A 290 2.83 -28.69 8.73
C LEU A 290 2.51 -29.89 9.61
N ASP A 291 2.25 -29.63 10.89
CA ASP A 291 1.96 -30.66 11.89
C ASP A 291 1.24 -30.06 13.11
N GLU A 292 0.73 -30.91 13.99
CA GLU A 292 0.03 -30.53 15.21
C GLU A 292 0.59 -31.30 16.41
N ALA A 293 0.97 -30.55 17.46
CA ALA A 293 1.35 -31.12 18.76
C ALA A 293 0.38 -30.63 19.85
N GLU A 294 0.59 -31.09 21.09
CA GLU A 294 -0.17 -30.59 22.23
C GLU A 294 0.08 -29.07 22.40
N GLY A 295 -0.99 -28.29 22.35
CA GLY A 295 -0.95 -26.84 22.53
C GLY A 295 -0.35 -26.01 21.38
N HIS A 296 0.29 -26.62 20.37
CA HIS A 296 0.98 -25.90 19.29
C HIS A 296 0.66 -26.45 17.90
N PHE A 297 0.75 -25.58 16.88
CA PHE A 297 0.89 -25.98 15.49
C PHE A 297 2.34 -25.81 15.05
N LYS A 298 2.84 -26.77 14.27
CA LYS A 298 4.08 -26.60 13.51
C LYS A 298 3.74 -25.90 12.21
N VAL A 299 4.42 -24.80 11.90
CA VAL A 299 4.11 -23.94 10.78
C VAL A 299 5.36 -23.53 10.00
N ARG A 300 5.13 -23.05 8.79
CA ARG A 300 6.10 -22.24 8.02
C ARG A 300 5.38 -21.07 7.35
N ASN A 301 6.12 -20.06 6.92
CA ASN A 301 5.63 -19.01 6.04
C ASN A 301 6.60 -18.80 4.86
N LEU A 302 6.32 -17.85 3.97
CA LEU A 302 7.11 -17.63 2.74
C LEU A 302 8.36 -16.77 2.92
N VAL A 303 8.44 -15.99 4.00
CA VAL A 303 9.48 -14.95 4.19
C VAL A 303 10.49 -15.33 5.27
N TYR A 304 10.07 -16.10 6.27
CA TYR A 304 10.94 -16.50 7.39
C TYR A 304 11.41 -17.93 7.17
N ASP A 305 12.70 -18.09 6.93
CA ASP A 305 13.31 -19.40 6.72
C ASP A 305 13.14 -20.31 7.94
N GLY A 306 12.65 -21.53 7.69
CA GLY A 306 12.53 -22.59 8.69
C GLY A 306 11.10 -22.99 9.03
N GLU A 307 11.00 -23.84 10.05
CA GLU A 307 9.74 -24.32 10.62
C GLU A 307 9.66 -23.87 12.08
N PHE A 308 8.47 -23.49 12.51
CA PHE A 308 8.24 -22.86 13.81
C PHE A 308 7.06 -23.50 14.52
N TRP A 309 7.02 -23.38 15.84
CA TRP A 309 5.92 -23.82 16.67
C TRP A 309 5.20 -22.62 17.24
N ILE A 310 3.89 -22.51 17.00
CA ILE A 310 3.07 -21.40 17.45
C ILE A 310 1.94 -21.94 18.33
N PRO A 311 1.68 -21.34 19.52
CA PRO A 311 0.56 -21.76 20.35
C PRO A 311 -0.77 -21.62 19.62
N LYS A 312 -1.64 -22.64 19.72
CA LYS A 312 -2.86 -22.77 18.90
C LYS A 312 -3.81 -21.58 19.00
N ASN A 313 -3.90 -20.94 20.16
CA ASN A 313 -4.74 -19.76 20.39
C ASN A 313 -4.37 -18.55 19.53
N PHE A 314 -3.15 -18.50 18.99
CA PHE A 314 -2.72 -17.42 18.09
C PHE A 314 -2.99 -17.69 16.61
N ILE A 315 -3.43 -18.89 16.23
CA ILE A 315 -3.74 -19.21 14.83
C ILE A 315 -5.26 -19.30 14.67
N SER A 316 -5.79 -18.50 13.74
CA SER A 316 -7.19 -18.56 13.34
C SER A 316 -7.34 -19.28 12.01
N PHE A 317 -8.39 -20.07 11.92
CA PHE A 317 -8.92 -20.64 10.68
C PHE A 317 -10.30 -20.04 10.33
N ASP A 318 -10.84 -19.19 11.20
CA ASP A 318 -12.13 -18.54 11.01
C ASP A 318 -12.01 -17.41 10.01
N ASP A 319 -13.03 -17.24 9.16
CA ASP A 319 -13.05 -16.25 8.09
C ASP A 319 -11.72 -16.20 7.34
N ASN A 320 -11.13 -17.37 7.04
CA ASN A 320 -9.85 -17.48 6.34
C ASN A 320 -10.04 -17.19 4.83
N LEU A 321 -8.96 -17.20 4.06
CA LEU A 321 -9.11 -17.20 2.60
C LEU A 321 -9.85 -18.48 2.18
N ASP A 322 -10.95 -18.34 1.45
CA ASP A 322 -11.66 -19.47 0.84
C ASP A 322 -10.90 -19.94 -0.42
N ARG A 323 -10.30 -18.97 -1.11
CA ARG A 323 -9.47 -19.09 -2.30
C ARG A 323 -8.67 -17.81 -2.49
N LEU A 324 -7.53 -17.88 -3.16
CA LEU A 324 -6.77 -16.69 -3.53
C LEU A 324 -7.22 -16.23 -4.92
N GLU A 325 -8.11 -15.22 -4.97
CA GLU A 325 -8.55 -14.60 -6.24
C GLU A 325 -7.98 -13.21 -6.43
N LYS A 326 -7.54 -12.56 -5.36
CA LYS A 326 -7.07 -11.18 -5.40
C LYS A 326 -5.79 -11.02 -4.60
N ALA A 327 -4.87 -10.23 -5.13
CA ALA A 327 -3.63 -9.91 -4.45
C ALA A 327 -3.33 -8.41 -4.57
N VAL A 328 -2.93 -7.80 -3.47
CA VAL A 328 -2.27 -6.50 -3.45
C VAL A 328 -0.80 -6.75 -3.16
N VAL A 329 0.09 -6.33 -4.06
CA VAL A 329 1.53 -6.45 -3.84
C VAL A 329 2.11 -5.06 -3.60
N VAL A 330 2.76 -4.86 -2.45
CA VAL A 330 3.38 -3.59 -2.02
C VAL A 330 4.89 -3.74 -2.05
N ASP A 331 5.55 -2.89 -2.83
CA ASP A 331 7.00 -2.82 -2.97
C ASP A 331 7.57 -1.71 -2.08
N LYS A 332 8.23 -2.08 -0.98
CA LYS A 332 8.79 -1.12 -0.03
C LYS A 332 10.01 -0.39 -0.59
N ILE A 333 10.88 -1.03 -1.37
CA ILE A 333 12.05 -0.34 -1.92
C ILE A 333 11.64 0.70 -2.96
N ASN A 334 10.67 0.37 -3.83
CA ASN A 334 10.24 1.29 -4.88
C ASN A 334 9.09 2.22 -4.49
N GLN A 335 8.48 2.01 -3.31
CA GLN A 335 7.36 2.81 -2.80
C GLN A 335 6.19 2.83 -3.80
N ASN A 336 5.79 1.64 -4.25
CA ASN A 336 4.67 1.45 -5.17
C ASN A 336 3.91 0.17 -4.85
N GLN A 337 2.75 -0.01 -5.50
CA GLN A 337 1.93 -1.21 -5.35
C GLN A 337 1.16 -1.52 -6.62
N ALA A 338 0.75 -2.79 -6.77
CA ALA A 338 -0.13 -3.24 -7.83
C ALA A 338 -1.21 -4.22 -7.30
N LEU A 339 -2.36 -4.20 -7.97
CA LEU A 339 -3.52 -5.04 -7.66
C LEU A 339 -3.69 -6.05 -8.78
N PHE A 340 -3.83 -7.32 -8.41
CA PHE A 340 -4.00 -8.44 -9.33
C PHE A 340 -5.26 -9.22 -8.99
N GLU A 341 -5.97 -9.68 -10.02
CA GLU A 341 -7.17 -10.51 -9.90
C GLU A 341 -7.01 -11.76 -10.76
N ASN A 342 -7.16 -12.95 -10.16
CA ASN A 342 -7.15 -14.21 -10.87
C ASN A 342 -8.48 -14.38 -11.60
N ARG A 343 -8.41 -14.44 -12.93
CA ARG A 343 -9.55 -14.62 -13.82
C ARG A 343 -9.35 -15.87 -14.64
N ASN A 344 -10.09 -16.93 -14.29
CA ASN A 344 -10.03 -18.21 -14.99
C ASN A 344 -8.63 -18.83 -15.01
N GLY A 345 -7.87 -18.73 -13.91
CA GLY A 345 -6.53 -19.31 -13.78
C GLY A 345 -5.41 -18.45 -14.35
N ARG A 346 -5.67 -17.18 -14.67
CA ARG A 346 -4.67 -16.20 -15.08
C ARG A 346 -4.78 -14.93 -14.27
N TRP A 347 -3.64 -14.44 -13.79
CA TRP A 347 -3.58 -13.17 -13.07
C TRP A 347 -3.69 -12.00 -14.03
N THR A 348 -4.65 -11.12 -13.75
CA THR A 348 -4.87 -9.87 -14.48
C THR A 348 -4.49 -8.70 -13.59
N MET A 349 -3.61 -7.82 -14.05
CA MET A 349 -3.32 -6.55 -13.36
C MET A 349 -4.50 -5.59 -13.53
N ILE A 350 -5.04 -5.13 -12.39
CA ILE A 350 -6.25 -4.31 -12.28
C ILE A 350 -5.91 -2.84 -12.01
N SER A 351 -4.85 -2.57 -11.27
CA SER A 351 -4.30 -1.22 -11.10
C SER A 351 -2.87 -1.30 -10.62
N TYR A 352 -2.15 -0.20 -10.78
CA TYR A 352 -0.86 0.03 -10.15
C TYR A 352 -0.77 1.51 -9.77
N THR A 353 -0.07 1.81 -8.68
CA THR A 353 0.07 3.18 -8.17
C THR A 353 1.34 3.33 -7.33
N LEU A 354 1.70 4.57 -7.03
CA LEU A 354 2.64 4.90 -5.97
C LEU A 354 2.02 4.70 -4.59
N ALA A 355 2.83 4.34 -3.60
CA ALA A 355 2.42 4.10 -2.22
C ALA A 355 3.52 4.53 -1.25
N THR A 356 3.17 4.90 -0.01
CA THR A 356 4.15 5.26 1.03
C THR A 356 4.05 4.33 2.22
N THR A 357 5.15 3.68 2.58
CA THR A 357 5.20 2.65 3.63
C THR A 357 5.72 3.18 4.97
N GLY A 358 5.74 2.30 5.97
CA GLY A 358 6.25 2.55 7.33
C GLY A 358 7.76 2.72 7.38
N VAL A 359 8.24 3.68 8.18
CA VAL A 359 9.67 3.97 8.35
C VAL A 359 10.35 2.86 9.17
N PRO A 360 11.48 2.30 8.69
CA PRO A 360 12.32 1.44 9.50
C PRO A 360 13.12 2.27 10.51
N ASP A 361 12.66 2.36 11.76
CA ASP A 361 13.34 3.06 12.85
C ASP A 361 13.27 2.25 14.16
N ASN A 362 14.22 2.45 15.07
CA ASN A 362 14.28 1.79 16.37
C ASN A 362 13.08 2.15 17.28
N ASN A 363 12.43 3.29 17.01
CA ASN A 363 11.37 3.85 17.86
C ASN A 363 9.96 3.75 17.25
N LYS A 364 9.80 3.31 16.00
CA LYS A 364 8.50 3.18 15.29
C LYS A 364 8.56 2.05 14.26
N TYR A 365 7.46 1.74 13.57
CA TYR A 365 7.28 0.42 12.98
C TYR A 365 7.39 0.40 11.46
N GLU A 366 8.26 -0.47 10.97
CA GLU A 366 8.31 -0.80 9.56
C GLU A 366 7.03 -1.55 9.15
N THR A 367 6.60 -1.35 7.90
CA THR A 367 5.59 -2.22 7.28
C THR A 367 6.16 -3.64 7.20
N PRO A 368 5.52 -4.66 7.81
CA PRO A 368 6.11 -5.99 7.86
C PRO A 368 6.09 -6.67 6.48
N THR A 369 7.22 -7.28 6.10
CA THR A 369 7.35 -8.12 4.90
C THR A 369 6.65 -9.46 5.14
N GLY A 370 5.93 -9.99 4.14
CA GLY A 370 5.13 -11.19 4.32
C GLY A 370 3.92 -11.28 3.40
N SER A 371 3.24 -12.41 3.48
CA SER A 371 1.90 -12.60 2.93
C SER A 371 0.87 -12.52 4.06
N PHE A 372 -0.13 -11.68 3.87
CA PHE A 372 -1.10 -11.34 4.88
C PHE A 372 -2.50 -11.49 4.34
N LYS A 373 -3.42 -11.90 5.20
CA LYS A 373 -4.83 -11.88 4.91
C LYS A 373 -5.39 -10.46 5.06
N VAL A 374 -6.36 -10.06 4.23
CA VAL A 374 -7.18 -8.89 4.55
C VAL A 374 -8.10 -9.21 5.73
N LEU A 375 -7.95 -8.44 6.82
CA LEU A 375 -8.59 -8.73 8.10
C LEU A 375 -9.84 -7.89 8.34
N GLN A 376 -9.86 -6.65 7.85
CA GLN A 376 -10.95 -5.71 8.11
C GLN A 376 -10.94 -4.59 7.06
N LYS A 377 -12.13 -4.04 6.77
CA LYS A 377 -12.27 -2.82 6.00
C LYS A 377 -12.99 -1.77 6.84
N ARG A 378 -12.52 -0.53 6.80
CA ARG A 378 -13.14 0.64 7.46
C ARG A 378 -13.19 1.81 6.49
N ASP A 379 -14.36 2.41 6.32
CA ASP A 379 -14.52 3.64 5.54
C ASP A 379 -13.75 4.80 6.19
N ARG A 380 -13.72 4.84 7.53
CA ARG A 380 -12.84 5.70 8.33
C ARG A 380 -12.34 4.92 9.54
N PHE A 381 -11.06 5.02 9.83
CA PHE A 381 -10.52 4.58 11.13
C PHE A 381 -9.78 5.73 11.80
N TYR A 382 -9.97 5.84 13.10
CA TYR A 382 -9.49 6.97 13.88
C TYR A 382 -8.12 6.66 14.49
N PHE A 383 -7.31 7.69 14.68
CA PHE A 383 -6.01 7.57 15.33
C PHE A 383 -5.80 8.66 16.39
N LEU A 384 -4.97 8.34 17.38
CA LEU A 384 -4.55 9.28 18.41
C LEU A 384 -3.43 10.19 17.90
N ASP A 385 -3.43 11.44 18.35
CA ASP A 385 -2.27 12.30 18.25
C ASP A 385 -1.18 11.82 19.22
N TYR A 386 0.05 11.66 18.72
CA TYR A 386 1.14 11.10 19.52
C TYR A 386 1.54 11.99 20.71
N SER A 387 1.42 13.32 20.58
CA SER A 387 1.90 14.27 21.57
C SER A 387 0.93 14.46 22.74
N THR A 388 -0.37 14.41 22.44
CA THR A 388 -1.46 14.68 23.40
C THR A 388 -2.14 13.41 23.90
N GLY A 389 -2.11 12.33 23.11
CA GLY A 389 -2.89 11.12 23.36
C GLY A 389 -4.40 11.30 23.19
N GLU A 390 -4.84 12.46 22.67
CA GLU A 390 -6.23 12.71 22.30
C GLU A 390 -6.51 12.20 20.88
N LEU A 391 -7.79 12.17 20.50
CA LEU A 391 -8.21 11.89 19.14
C LEU A 391 -7.61 12.92 18.16
N GLY A 392 -6.65 12.48 17.34
CA GLY A 392 -5.89 13.33 16.43
C GLY A 392 -6.51 13.46 15.04
N GLY A 393 -7.20 12.42 14.55
CA GLY A 393 -7.75 12.42 13.21
C GLY A 393 -8.32 11.08 12.77
N TYR A 394 -8.49 10.93 11.46
CA TYR A 394 -8.86 9.66 10.82
C TYR A 394 -8.13 9.45 9.51
N ALA A 395 -8.03 8.20 9.08
CA ALA A 395 -7.64 7.84 7.72
C ALA A 395 -8.84 7.22 6.97
N PRO A 396 -9.10 7.67 5.73
CA PRO A 396 -10.21 7.16 4.93
C PRO A 396 -9.86 5.85 4.21
N TYR A 397 -10.88 5.02 3.98
CA TYR A 397 -10.85 3.80 3.16
C TYR A 397 -9.72 2.83 3.55
N GLY A 398 -9.68 2.46 4.82
CA GLY A 398 -8.70 1.53 5.37
C GLY A 398 -9.01 0.08 5.04
N THR A 399 -8.03 -0.63 4.49
CA THR A 399 -8.02 -2.09 4.33
C THR A 399 -6.91 -2.67 5.22
N ARG A 400 -7.29 -3.25 6.36
CA ARG A 400 -6.36 -3.79 7.38
C ARG A 400 -5.80 -5.13 6.95
N PHE A 401 -4.50 -5.32 7.09
CA PHE A 401 -3.85 -6.60 6.76
C PHE A 401 -2.91 -7.13 7.85
N SER A 402 -2.41 -6.29 8.76
CA SER A 402 -1.55 -6.76 9.85
C SER A 402 -1.56 -5.83 11.04
N ALA A 403 -1.91 -6.31 12.24
CA ALA A 403 -1.94 -5.47 13.44
C ALA A 403 -2.71 -4.16 13.17
N GLY A 404 -2.16 -2.99 13.54
CA GLY A 404 -2.69 -1.68 13.18
C GLY A 404 -2.26 -1.15 11.79
N ALA A 405 -1.74 -1.99 10.89
CA ALA A 405 -1.34 -1.61 9.55
C ALA A 405 -2.50 -1.76 8.55
N TYR A 406 -2.80 -0.66 7.86
CA TYR A 406 -3.81 -0.56 6.83
C TYR A 406 -3.19 -0.09 5.53
N ILE A 407 -3.78 -0.50 4.41
CA ILE A 407 -3.70 0.26 3.16
C ILE A 407 -4.82 1.30 3.20
N HIS A 408 -4.50 2.59 3.14
CA HIS A 408 -5.49 3.66 3.35
C HIS A 408 -5.20 4.92 2.56
N GLY A 409 -6.17 5.84 2.48
CA GLY A 409 -6.03 7.15 1.82
C GLY A 409 -5.22 8.14 2.67
N ILE A 410 -5.19 9.42 2.30
CA ILE A 410 -4.40 10.40 3.06
C ILE A 410 -5.04 10.67 4.43
N PRO A 411 -4.30 10.52 5.54
CA PRO A 411 -4.78 10.88 6.88
C PRO A 411 -5.24 12.33 6.96
N VAL A 412 -6.29 12.56 7.75
CA VAL A 412 -6.88 13.87 8.01
C VAL A 412 -6.77 14.16 9.50
N ASN A 413 -5.94 15.15 9.85
CA ASN A 413 -5.90 15.69 11.20
C ASN A 413 -7.16 16.52 11.47
N PHE A 414 -7.74 16.36 12.65
CA PHE A 414 -8.79 17.26 13.11
C PHE A 414 -8.22 18.62 13.44
N VAL A 415 -9.01 19.66 13.17
CA VAL A 415 -8.70 21.04 13.57
C VAL A 415 -9.55 21.37 14.80
N LYS A 416 -8.96 22.05 15.79
CA LYS A 416 -9.70 22.55 16.94
C LYS A 416 -10.37 23.87 16.59
N GLU A 417 -11.70 23.90 16.55
CA GLU A 417 -12.48 25.13 16.44
C GLU A 417 -13.34 25.30 17.70
N ASN A 418 -13.17 26.42 18.42
CA ASN A 418 -13.87 26.68 19.69
C ASN A 418 -13.76 25.56 20.74
N GLY A 419 -12.70 24.73 20.68
CA GLY A 419 -12.47 23.61 21.59
C GLY A 419 -13.02 22.26 21.11
N GLU A 420 -13.75 22.23 19.99
CA GLU A 420 -14.30 21.02 19.38
C GLU A 420 -13.41 20.56 18.22
N ASN A 421 -13.39 19.24 17.98
CA ASN A 421 -12.72 18.67 16.82
C ASN A 421 -13.59 18.90 15.57
N VAL A 422 -13.00 19.44 14.51
CA VAL A 422 -13.63 19.64 13.21
C VAL A 422 -12.85 18.87 12.15
N ASP A 423 -13.56 18.12 11.32
CA ASP A 423 -13.09 17.41 10.13
C ASP A 423 -12.96 18.40 8.95
N PRO A 424 -11.74 18.72 8.50
CA PRO A 424 -11.49 19.63 7.36
C PRO A 424 -11.71 18.95 5.99
N GLY A 425 -12.27 17.75 5.96
CA GLY A 425 -12.55 16.97 4.77
C GLY A 425 -11.34 16.20 4.24
N MET A 426 -11.62 15.14 3.49
CA MET A 426 -10.60 14.27 2.89
C MET A 426 -9.64 15.04 1.97
N LYS A 427 -8.45 14.48 1.77
CA LYS A 427 -7.43 14.99 0.85
C LYS A 427 -7.11 13.93 -0.17
N GLU A 428 -7.01 14.31 -1.45
CA GLU A 428 -6.78 13.35 -2.53
C GLU A 428 -5.29 13.07 -2.77
N TYR A 429 -4.45 14.10 -2.67
CA TYR A 429 -3.08 14.07 -3.16
C TYR A 429 -2.05 14.57 -2.14
N LEU A 430 -0.89 13.90 -2.10
CA LEU A 430 0.36 14.36 -1.48
C LEU A 430 1.53 14.12 -2.43
N LEU A 431 2.42 15.11 -2.57
CA LEU A 431 3.64 14.99 -3.36
C LEU A 431 4.57 13.88 -2.85
N THR A 432 4.54 13.64 -1.54
CA THR A 432 5.42 12.67 -0.89
C THR A 432 4.98 11.21 -1.04
N ILE A 433 3.82 10.93 -1.66
CA ILE A 433 3.43 9.56 -2.00
C ILE A 433 4.43 8.97 -2.99
N GLY A 434 4.98 7.78 -2.69
CA GLY A 434 5.92 7.10 -3.57
C GLY A 434 7.37 7.60 -3.53
N THR A 435 7.76 8.37 -2.52
CA THR A 435 9.13 8.90 -2.41
C THR A 435 10.01 8.03 -1.51
N THR A 436 9.83 8.15 -0.20
CA THR A 436 10.49 7.38 0.86
C THR A 436 9.42 6.91 1.84
N PRO A 437 9.71 5.94 2.71
CA PRO A 437 8.84 5.64 3.85
C PRO A 437 8.60 6.89 4.70
N ARG A 438 7.35 7.10 5.14
CA ARG A 438 6.93 8.26 5.98
C ARG A 438 5.80 7.94 6.96
N SER A 439 5.22 6.74 6.90
CA SER A 439 4.16 6.31 7.83
C SER A 439 4.74 5.60 9.06
N ALA A 440 3.93 5.34 10.08
CA ALA A 440 4.33 4.61 11.27
C ALA A 440 4.17 3.07 11.17
N LYS A 441 3.53 2.55 10.10
CA LYS A 441 3.40 1.11 9.75
C LYS A 441 2.58 0.88 8.46
N CYS A 442 1.63 1.76 8.23
CA CYS A 442 0.62 1.66 7.19
C CYS A 442 1.17 1.88 5.77
N VAL A 443 0.36 1.55 4.77
CA VAL A 443 0.62 1.82 3.35
C VAL A 443 -0.33 2.92 2.91
N ARG A 444 0.19 4.15 2.81
CA ARG A 444 -0.58 5.34 2.42
C ARG A 444 -0.67 5.43 0.90
N ASN A 445 -1.86 5.69 0.39
CA ASN A 445 -2.15 5.87 -1.04
C ASN A 445 -2.83 7.21 -1.31
N TYR A 446 -2.98 7.54 -2.60
CA TYR A 446 -3.99 8.51 -3.03
C TYR A 446 -5.36 8.06 -2.52
N THR A 447 -6.19 8.99 -2.05
CA THR A 447 -7.45 8.62 -1.39
C THR A 447 -8.40 7.92 -2.35
N SER A 448 -8.43 8.33 -3.61
CA SER A 448 -9.17 7.64 -4.67
C SER A 448 -8.67 6.22 -4.95
N HIS A 449 -7.36 5.99 -4.95
CA HIS A 449 -6.84 4.63 -5.06
C HIS A 449 -7.21 3.78 -3.84
N ALA A 450 -7.12 4.33 -2.63
CA ALA A 450 -7.52 3.63 -1.41
C ALA A 450 -9.02 3.27 -1.41
N LYS A 451 -9.88 4.18 -1.88
CA LYS A 451 -11.30 3.90 -2.09
C LYS A 451 -11.52 2.77 -3.11
N PHE A 452 -10.82 2.82 -4.24
CA PHE A 452 -10.90 1.79 -5.27
C PHE A 452 -10.54 0.41 -4.69
N LEU A 453 -9.42 0.32 -3.96
CA LEU A 453 -9.00 -0.90 -3.27
C LEU A 453 -10.02 -1.36 -2.23
N TYR A 454 -10.53 -0.45 -1.40
CA TYR A 454 -11.53 -0.74 -0.37
C TYR A 454 -12.80 -1.37 -0.96
N ASP A 455 -13.27 -0.85 -2.09
CA ASP A 455 -14.45 -1.38 -2.78
C ASP A 455 -14.15 -2.73 -3.49
N TRP A 456 -12.94 -2.91 -4.02
CA TRP A 456 -12.52 -4.10 -4.78
C TRP A 456 -12.13 -5.30 -3.92
N ALA A 457 -11.46 -5.08 -2.78
CA ALA A 457 -10.94 -6.13 -1.92
C ALA A 457 -12.07 -6.85 -1.16
N ASP A 458 -11.94 -8.17 -1.02
CA ASP A 458 -12.80 -8.99 -0.16
C ASP A 458 -11.97 -9.65 0.95
N LEU A 459 -12.56 -9.82 2.13
CA LEU A 459 -11.85 -10.42 3.27
C LEU A 459 -11.49 -11.88 3.01
N ASN A 460 -12.27 -12.60 2.21
CA ASN A 460 -12.14 -14.05 2.04
C ASN A 460 -11.43 -14.46 0.75
N ASP A 461 -11.12 -13.51 -0.13
CA ASP A 461 -10.47 -13.79 -1.41
C ASP A 461 -9.19 -12.98 -1.69
N THR A 462 -8.88 -12.00 -0.83
CA THR A 462 -7.80 -11.04 -1.04
C THR A 462 -6.65 -11.24 -0.05
N ALA A 463 -5.43 -11.36 -0.57
CA ALA A 463 -4.19 -11.28 0.21
C ALA A 463 -3.45 -9.96 -0.04
N VAL A 464 -2.71 -9.50 0.96
CA VAL A 464 -1.72 -8.43 0.83
C VAL A 464 -0.33 -9.06 0.94
N ILE A 465 0.51 -8.84 -0.05
CA ILE A 465 1.89 -9.32 -0.10
C ILE A 465 2.79 -8.09 -0.04
N VAL A 466 3.70 -8.05 0.93
CA VAL A 466 4.67 -6.97 1.08
C VAL A 466 6.05 -7.52 0.75
N ILE A 467 6.73 -6.90 -0.22
CA ILE A 467 8.05 -7.27 -0.69
C ILE A 467 9.08 -6.18 -0.36
N ASP A 468 10.34 -6.60 -0.24
CA ASP A 468 11.49 -5.72 -0.10
C ASP A 468 12.05 -5.32 -1.47
#